data_AF-A0A132NIW8-F1
#
_entry.id   AF-A0A132NIW8-F1
#
_cell.length_a   1.000
_cell.length_b   1.000
_cell.length_c   1.000
_cell.angle_alpha   90.00
_cell.angle_beta   90.00
_cell.angle_gamma   90.00
#
_symmetry.space_group_name_H-M   'P 1'
#
loop_
_entity.id
_entity.type
_entity.pdbx_description
1 polymer ?
#
loop_
_entity_poly.entity_id
_entity_poly.type
_entity_poly.pdbx_seq_one_letter_code
_entity_poly.pdbx_strand_id
1 'polypeptide(L)'
;MTVERTSAAAPAPHNLVLAPFRGVRFNPARVRDLGAVTTPPYDIIDADGVGLLEHSDPHNLVRLILPRDGAERYARAARALDRWLAEEVLVTDPEPALYVYEQAIGGRAHRGLIGALGLRPFEAGVILPHEDVMPGPVADRLELMRATRANLEPILLAYEGGGAASDETSAVDTRQPLVDVETSDGSRHRLWAITDPAALARIAA
;
A
#
# COMPACT_ATOMS: atom_id res chain seq x y z
N MET A 1 -44.81 -10.34 29.72
CA MET A 1 -43.61 -11.21 29.72
C MET A 1 -42.93 -11.03 28.38
N THR A 2 -41.78 -10.36 28.44
CA THR A 2 -40.84 -10.01 27.38
C THR A 2 -40.41 -11.24 26.58
N VAL A 3 -40.21 -11.09 25.26
CA VAL A 3 -38.89 -11.24 24.59
C VAL A 3 -39.02 -10.57 23.21
N GLU A 4 -38.53 -9.33 23.10
CA GLU A 4 -38.02 -8.80 21.84
C GLU A 4 -36.82 -9.65 21.43
N ARG A 5 -36.91 -10.34 20.29
CA ARG A 5 -35.73 -10.89 19.65
C ARG A 5 -35.04 -9.76 18.92
N THR A 6 -34.14 -9.07 19.62
CA THR A 6 -33.09 -8.27 19.01
C THR A 6 -32.17 -9.24 18.27
N SER A 7 -32.49 -9.51 17.01
CA SER A 7 -31.50 -10.05 16.09
C SER A 7 -30.53 -8.92 15.82
N ALA A 8 -29.37 -8.94 16.48
CA ALA A 8 -28.21 -8.23 15.95
C ALA A 8 -28.04 -8.72 14.51
N ALA A 9 -28.23 -7.83 13.53
CA ALA A 9 -27.98 -8.15 12.14
C ALA A 9 -26.52 -8.62 12.06
N ALA A 10 -26.31 -9.84 11.58
CA ALA A 10 -24.99 -10.24 11.12
C ALA A 10 -24.54 -9.21 10.07
N PRO A 11 -23.27 -8.76 10.08
CA PRO A 11 -22.79 -7.82 9.07
C PRO A 11 -23.10 -8.39 7.68
N ALA A 12 -23.71 -7.55 6.83
CA ALA A 12 -24.21 -7.97 5.54
C ALA A 12 -23.08 -8.66 4.73
N PRO A 13 -23.33 -9.85 4.16
CA PRO A 13 -22.26 -10.68 3.57
C PRO A 13 -21.60 -10.12 2.30
N HIS A 14 -21.92 -8.89 1.89
CA HIS A 14 -21.58 -8.26 0.61
C HIS A 14 -20.63 -7.06 0.70
N ASN A 15 -20.19 -6.65 1.89
CA ASN A 15 -19.42 -5.41 2.02
C ASN A 15 -17.91 -5.64 1.88
N LEU A 16 -17.24 -4.72 1.18
CA LEU A 16 -15.79 -4.59 1.15
C LEU A 16 -15.28 -4.36 2.58
N VAL A 17 -14.26 -5.11 3.01
CA VAL A 17 -13.64 -4.91 4.33
C VAL A 17 -12.26 -4.33 4.13
N LEU A 18 -12.00 -3.18 4.75
CA LEU A 18 -10.68 -2.54 4.81
C LEU A 18 -10.27 -2.37 6.27
N ALA A 19 -9.24 -3.10 6.71
CA ALA A 19 -8.78 -3.09 8.09
C ALA A 19 -7.50 -2.29 8.26
N PRO A 20 -7.30 -1.62 9.42
CA PRO A 20 -6.04 -0.97 9.73
C PRO A 20 -4.93 -2.00 9.91
N PHE A 21 -3.70 -1.63 9.53
CA PHE A 21 -2.52 -2.47 9.66
C PHE A 21 -1.29 -1.63 10.00
N ARG A 22 -0.20 -2.27 10.43
CA ARG A 22 1.07 -1.58 10.65
C ARG A 22 1.85 -1.54 9.34
N GLY A 23 1.93 -0.35 8.74
CA GLY A 23 2.74 -0.10 7.57
C GLY A 23 4.24 -0.21 7.88
N VAL A 24 5.01 -0.57 6.86
CA VAL A 24 6.48 -0.51 6.88
C VAL A 24 6.90 0.65 5.99
N ARG A 25 7.67 1.59 6.53
CA ARG A 25 8.06 2.83 5.85
C ARG A 25 9.56 3.08 6.00
N PHE A 26 10.13 3.82 5.06
CA PHE A 26 11.50 4.32 5.23
C PHE A 26 11.62 5.19 6.47
N ASN A 27 12.68 4.96 7.23
CA ASN A 27 13.00 5.72 8.42
C ASN A 27 13.60 7.09 8.03
N PRO A 28 12.96 8.22 8.37
CA PRO A 28 13.47 9.54 8.00
C PRO A 28 14.82 9.87 8.66
N ALA A 29 15.22 9.14 9.71
CA ALA A 29 16.55 9.28 10.33
C ALA A 29 17.67 8.59 9.52
N ARG A 30 17.33 7.68 8.60
CA ARG A 30 18.28 6.92 7.75
C ARG A 30 18.20 7.32 6.29
N VAL A 31 17.00 7.59 5.80
CA VAL A 31 16.73 7.96 4.41
C VAL A 31 16.18 9.37 4.37
N ARG A 32 16.97 10.30 3.81
CA ARG A 32 16.59 11.72 3.70
C ARG A 32 15.83 12.04 2.43
N ASP A 33 16.19 11.36 1.34
CA ASP A 33 15.59 11.55 0.03
C ASP A 33 14.75 10.33 -0.32
N LEU A 34 13.44 10.44 -0.09
CA LEU A 34 12.49 9.38 -0.46
C LEU A 34 12.34 9.23 -1.98
N GLY A 35 12.58 10.29 -2.75
CA GLY A 35 12.51 10.25 -4.21
C GLY A 35 13.63 9.37 -4.80
N ALA A 36 14.80 9.36 -4.16
CA ALA A 36 15.94 8.52 -4.57
C ALA A 36 15.78 7.03 -4.25
N VAL A 37 14.94 6.66 -3.28
CA VAL A 37 14.74 5.26 -2.84
C VAL A 37 13.40 4.66 -3.27
N THR A 38 12.51 5.44 -3.87
CA THR A 38 11.26 4.97 -4.45
C THR A 38 11.43 4.67 -5.93
N THR A 39 10.40 4.06 -6.53
CA THR A 39 10.42 3.65 -7.94
C THR A 39 9.07 3.89 -8.59
N PRO A 40 9.05 4.01 -9.92
CA PRO A 40 7.84 3.78 -10.68
C PRO A 40 7.31 2.33 -10.51
N PRO A 41 6.09 2.04 -10.99
CA PRO A 41 5.57 0.68 -11.08
C PRO A 41 6.51 -0.27 -11.85
N TYR A 42 6.59 -1.54 -11.42
CA TYR A 42 7.52 -2.52 -11.99
C TYR A 42 7.36 -2.77 -13.50
N ASP A 43 6.14 -2.62 -14.03
CA ASP A 43 5.76 -2.93 -15.40
C ASP A 43 6.17 -1.85 -16.41
N ILE A 44 6.63 -0.69 -15.93
CA ILE A 44 7.14 0.40 -16.77
C ILE A 44 8.66 0.60 -16.65
N ILE A 45 9.34 -0.24 -15.87
CA ILE A 45 10.80 -0.19 -15.69
C ILE A 45 11.46 -1.21 -16.63
N ASP A 46 12.33 -0.74 -17.52
CA ASP A 46 13.16 -1.60 -18.36
C ASP A 46 14.48 -2.00 -17.67
N ALA A 47 15.25 -2.88 -18.32
CA ALA A 47 16.47 -3.44 -17.73
C ALA A 47 17.55 -2.39 -17.42
N ASP A 48 17.65 -1.35 -18.24
CA ASP A 48 18.55 -0.20 -18.05
C ASP A 48 18.06 0.67 -16.90
N GLY A 49 16.75 0.91 -16.82
CA GLY A 49 16.08 1.61 -15.73
C GLY A 49 16.31 0.95 -14.38
N VAL A 50 16.27 -0.39 -14.29
CA VAL A 50 16.67 -1.11 -13.07
C VAL A 50 18.11 -0.76 -12.68
N GLY A 51 19.02 -0.70 -13.66
CA GLY A 51 20.41 -0.31 -13.43
C GLY A 51 20.52 1.08 -12.85
N LEU A 52 19.87 2.05 -13.46
CA LEU A 52 19.90 3.44 -13.01
C LEU A 52 19.37 3.60 -11.59
N LEU A 53 18.23 2.97 -11.26
CA LEU A 53 17.62 2.99 -9.93
C LEU A 53 18.49 2.28 -8.89
N GLU A 54 19.15 1.18 -9.24
CA GLU A 54 20.08 0.51 -8.34
C GLU A 54 21.32 1.37 -8.02
N HIS A 55 21.77 2.20 -8.98
CA HIS A 55 22.89 3.11 -8.79
C HIS A 55 22.52 4.41 -8.08
N SER A 56 21.23 4.82 -8.10
CA SER A 56 20.80 6.07 -7.47
C SER A 56 20.88 6.00 -5.94
N ASP A 57 20.49 4.87 -5.34
CA ASP A 57 20.62 4.63 -3.90
C ASP A 57 20.74 3.13 -3.58
N PRO A 58 21.60 2.72 -2.61
CA PRO A 58 21.69 1.32 -2.18
C PRO A 58 20.37 0.76 -1.60
N HIS A 59 19.46 1.61 -1.14
CA HIS A 59 18.15 1.26 -0.59
C HIS A 59 16.99 1.49 -1.56
N ASN A 60 17.26 1.68 -2.85
CA ASN A 60 16.19 1.85 -3.83
C ASN A 60 15.29 0.61 -3.92
N LEU A 61 13.97 0.83 -3.82
CA LEU A 61 12.93 -0.22 -3.78
C LEU A 61 12.95 -1.17 -4.97
N VAL A 62 13.57 -0.79 -6.10
CA VAL A 62 13.73 -1.67 -7.27
C VAL A 62 14.37 -3.01 -6.90
N ARG A 63 15.25 -2.99 -5.88
CA ARG A 63 15.92 -4.19 -5.35
C ARG A 63 14.96 -5.19 -4.70
N LEU A 64 13.80 -4.71 -4.26
CA LEU A 64 12.74 -5.52 -3.67
C LEU A 64 11.66 -5.85 -4.69
N ILE A 65 11.18 -4.87 -5.46
CA ILE A 65 10.02 -5.05 -6.36
C ILE A 65 10.37 -5.68 -7.71
N LEU A 66 11.61 -5.48 -8.18
CA LEU A 66 12.08 -5.97 -9.48
C LEU A 66 13.53 -6.49 -9.34
N PRO A 67 13.75 -7.52 -8.49
CA PRO A 67 15.08 -8.05 -8.25
C PRO A 67 15.65 -8.68 -9.53
N ARG A 68 16.96 -8.46 -9.76
CA ARG A 68 17.69 -9.01 -10.91
C ARG A 68 17.48 -10.52 -11.08
N ASP A 69 17.36 -10.94 -12.33
CA ASP A 69 17.18 -12.34 -12.70
C ASP A 69 18.27 -13.28 -12.16
N GLY A 70 17.88 -14.54 -12.00
CA GLY A 70 18.70 -15.62 -11.46
C GLY A 70 17.90 -16.53 -10.54
N ALA A 71 18.44 -17.71 -10.25
CA ALA A 71 17.76 -18.73 -9.44
C ALA A 71 17.33 -18.22 -8.05
N GLU A 72 18.05 -17.25 -7.51
CA GLU A 72 17.86 -16.71 -6.15
C GLU A 72 17.21 -15.32 -6.12
N ARG A 73 16.56 -14.86 -7.20
CA ARG A 73 16.07 -13.47 -7.31
C ARG A 73 15.16 -13.06 -6.15
N TYR A 74 14.18 -13.89 -5.80
CA TYR A 74 13.23 -13.57 -4.74
C TYR A 74 13.81 -13.75 -3.34
N ALA A 75 14.67 -14.75 -3.16
CA ALA A 75 15.39 -14.94 -1.91
C ALA A 75 16.34 -13.76 -1.62
N ARG A 76 16.90 -13.13 -2.67
CA ARG A 76 17.68 -11.90 -2.55
C ARG A 76 16.82 -10.72 -2.10
N ALA A 77 15.64 -10.53 -2.68
CA ALA A 77 14.69 -9.50 -2.25
C ALA A 77 14.28 -9.69 -0.79
N ALA A 78 13.95 -10.92 -0.37
CA ALA A 78 13.61 -11.25 1.01
C ALA A 78 14.76 -10.90 1.98
N ARG A 79 15.99 -11.34 1.69
CA ARG A 79 17.17 -11.00 2.51
C ARG A 79 17.46 -9.49 2.56
N ALA A 80 17.16 -8.77 1.49
CA ALA A 80 17.31 -7.32 1.46
C ALA A 80 16.27 -6.62 2.34
N LEU A 81 15.00 -7.04 2.27
CA LEU A 81 13.94 -6.55 3.14
C LEU A 81 14.25 -6.82 4.62
N ASP A 82 14.63 -8.04 4.97
CA ASP A 82 15.00 -8.43 6.34
C ASP A 82 16.16 -7.57 6.87
N ARG A 83 17.19 -7.37 6.03
CA ARG A 83 18.33 -6.52 6.37
C ARG A 83 17.91 -5.06 6.58
N TRP A 84 17.09 -4.49 5.69
CA TRP A 84 16.66 -3.10 5.82
C TRP A 84 15.80 -2.87 7.07
N LEU A 85 15.01 -3.85 7.48
CA LEU A 85 14.29 -3.82 8.76
C LEU A 85 15.26 -3.91 9.95
N ALA A 86 16.24 -4.81 9.91
CA ALA A 86 17.22 -4.99 10.98
C ALA A 86 18.15 -3.77 11.16
N GLU A 87 18.46 -3.08 10.08
CA GLU A 87 19.29 -1.86 10.05
C GLU A 87 18.48 -0.58 10.28
N GLU A 88 17.17 -0.71 10.52
CA GLU A 88 16.21 0.40 10.70
C GLU A 88 16.17 1.38 9.51
N VAL A 89 16.55 0.93 8.32
CA VAL A 89 16.31 1.66 7.05
C VAL A 89 14.82 1.69 6.78
N LEU A 90 14.15 0.56 7.00
CA LEU A 90 12.70 0.45 7.07
C LEU A 90 12.29 0.26 8.54
N VAL A 91 11.20 0.92 8.93
CA VAL A 91 10.61 0.82 10.27
C VAL A 91 9.12 0.48 10.16
N THR A 92 8.63 -0.31 11.10
CA THR A 92 7.20 -0.63 11.21
C THR A 92 6.51 0.46 12.04
N ASP A 93 5.36 0.93 11.59
CA ASP A 93 4.58 1.88 12.36
C ASP A 93 4.15 1.31 13.73
N PRO A 94 4.14 2.14 14.79
CA PRO A 94 3.96 1.66 16.16
C PRO A 94 2.56 1.12 16.44
N GLU A 95 1.56 1.59 15.70
CA GLU A 95 0.15 1.22 15.84
C GLU A 95 -0.49 0.96 14.46
N PRO A 96 -1.54 0.11 14.39
CA PRO A 96 -2.27 -0.10 13.15
C PRO A 96 -3.00 1.17 12.68
N ALA A 97 -2.95 1.45 11.38
CA ALA A 97 -3.64 2.59 10.79
C ALA A 97 -4.31 2.20 9.46
N LEU A 98 -5.32 2.99 9.07
CA LEU A 98 -5.61 3.18 7.66
C LEU A 98 -4.78 4.36 7.18
N TYR A 99 -4.23 4.29 5.97
CA TYR A 99 -3.43 5.38 5.44
C TYR A 99 -4.18 6.13 4.37
N VAL A 100 -4.16 7.45 4.42
CA VAL A 100 -4.60 8.27 3.30
C VAL A 100 -3.38 8.52 2.44
N TYR A 101 -3.46 8.12 1.18
CA TYR A 101 -2.42 8.36 0.20
C TYR A 101 -2.92 9.34 -0.85
N GLU A 102 -2.06 10.28 -1.22
CA GLU A 102 -2.32 11.21 -2.30
C GLU A 102 -1.13 11.25 -3.28
N GLN A 103 -1.46 11.24 -4.56
CA GLN A 103 -0.53 11.54 -5.64
C GLN A 103 -1.03 12.77 -6.40
N ALA A 104 -0.19 13.79 -6.52
CA ALA A 104 -0.45 14.99 -7.27
C ALA A 104 0.49 15.10 -8.47
N ILE A 105 -0.06 15.20 -9.68
CA ILE A 105 0.69 15.36 -10.92
C ILE A 105 -0.07 16.31 -11.87
N GLY A 106 0.64 17.25 -12.50
CA GLY A 106 0.04 18.18 -13.47
C GLY A 106 -1.12 19.01 -12.91
N GLY A 107 -1.06 19.38 -11.62
CA GLY A 107 -2.11 20.17 -10.94
C GLY A 107 -3.37 19.39 -10.57
N ARG A 108 -3.40 18.07 -10.78
CA ARG A 108 -4.49 17.17 -10.34
C ARG A 108 -3.99 16.27 -9.23
N ALA A 109 -4.85 16.01 -8.25
CA ALA A 109 -4.55 15.10 -7.15
C ALA A 109 -5.53 13.92 -7.15
N HIS A 110 -5.00 12.71 -7.00
CA HIS A 110 -5.76 11.50 -6.70
C HIS A 110 -5.50 11.11 -5.26
N ARG A 111 -6.56 10.88 -4.50
CA ARG A 111 -6.47 10.53 -3.07
C ARG A 111 -7.33 9.31 -2.77
N GLY A 112 -6.83 8.44 -1.91
CA GLY A 112 -7.54 7.23 -1.50
C GLY A 112 -7.02 6.67 -0.17
N LEU A 113 -7.63 5.56 0.25
CA LEU A 113 -7.26 4.83 1.44
C LEU A 113 -6.40 3.61 1.09
N ILE A 114 -5.39 3.34 1.92
CA ILE A 114 -4.61 2.11 1.94
C ILE A 114 -4.92 1.39 3.25
N GLY A 115 -5.28 0.12 3.14
CA GLY A 115 -5.56 -0.76 4.28
C GLY A 115 -5.46 -2.22 3.89
N ALA A 116 -5.58 -3.10 4.88
CA ALA A 116 -5.61 -4.54 4.65
C ALA A 116 -6.99 -4.95 4.13
N LEU A 117 -7.05 -5.37 2.87
CA LEU A 117 -8.28 -5.80 2.22
C LEU A 117 -8.69 -7.20 2.68
N GLY A 118 -9.93 -7.34 3.16
CA GLY A 118 -10.50 -8.63 3.54
C GLY A 118 -10.77 -9.50 2.31
N LEU A 119 -9.98 -10.57 2.14
CA LEU A 119 -10.15 -11.50 1.03
C LEU A 119 -11.39 -12.37 1.21
N ARG A 120 -12.11 -12.59 0.11
CA ARG A 120 -13.29 -13.45 0.02
C ARG A 120 -13.17 -14.33 -1.23
N PRO A 121 -13.90 -15.45 -1.32
CA PRO A 121 -14.03 -16.20 -2.57
C PRO A 121 -14.46 -15.25 -3.70
N PHE A 122 -13.90 -15.44 -4.89
CA PHE A 122 -14.14 -14.57 -6.04
C PHE A 122 -15.63 -14.52 -6.41
N GLU A 123 -16.33 -15.64 -6.23
CA GLU A 123 -17.75 -15.82 -6.50
C GLU A 123 -18.64 -14.96 -5.59
N ALA A 124 -18.10 -14.41 -4.50
CA ALA A 124 -18.82 -13.48 -3.62
C ALA A 124 -19.10 -12.12 -4.29
N GLY A 125 -18.39 -11.79 -5.38
CA GLY A 125 -18.65 -10.57 -6.17
C GLY A 125 -18.38 -9.25 -5.44
N VAL A 126 -17.62 -9.27 -4.33
CA VAL A 126 -17.31 -8.08 -3.52
C VAL A 126 -16.25 -7.20 -4.19
N ILE A 127 -15.28 -7.81 -4.86
CA ILE A 127 -14.23 -7.14 -5.63
C ILE A 127 -14.44 -7.52 -7.09
N LEU A 128 -14.69 -6.53 -7.94
CA LEU A 128 -14.96 -6.75 -9.36
C LEU A 128 -13.69 -6.51 -10.18
N PRO A 129 -13.32 -7.41 -11.10
CA PRO A 129 -12.25 -7.14 -12.05
C PRO A 129 -12.69 -6.09 -13.06
N HIS A 130 -11.75 -5.30 -13.55
CA HIS A 130 -11.97 -4.38 -14.67
C HIS A 130 -11.32 -4.88 -15.97
N GLU A 131 -10.50 -5.93 -15.90
CA GLU A 131 -9.83 -6.59 -17.01
C GLU A 131 -9.39 -8.01 -16.64
N ASP A 132 -8.95 -8.79 -17.63
CA ASP A 132 -8.34 -10.10 -17.43
C ASP A 132 -6.89 -9.98 -16.95
N VAL A 133 -6.41 -11.00 -16.22
CA VAL A 133 -5.04 -11.06 -15.72
C VAL A 133 -4.14 -11.89 -16.62
N MET A 134 -2.87 -11.53 -16.70
CA MET A 134 -1.84 -12.33 -17.37
C MET A 134 -1.24 -13.36 -16.39
N PRO A 135 -1.23 -14.67 -16.71
CA PRO A 135 -0.73 -15.71 -15.80
C PRO A 135 0.73 -15.53 -15.39
N GLY A 136 1.59 -15.01 -16.28
CA GLY A 136 3.01 -14.75 -16.02
C GLY A 136 3.23 -13.76 -14.87
N PRO A 137 2.77 -12.50 -15.00
CA PRO A 137 2.81 -11.51 -13.93
C PRO A 137 2.17 -11.99 -12.62
N VAL A 138 1.01 -12.67 -12.67
CA VAL A 138 0.37 -13.20 -11.46
C VAL A 138 1.27 -14.19 -10.72
N ALA A 139 1.84 -15.16 -11.44
CA ALA A 139 2.76 -16.13 -10.84
C ALA A 139 4.03 -15.46 -10.30
N ASP A 140 4.58 -14.50 -11.04
CA ASP A 140 5.78 -13.77 -10.65
C ASP A 140 5.58 -12.96 -9.36
N ARG A 141 4.53 -12.13 -9.30
CA ARG A 141 4.21 -11.33 -8.11
C ARG A 141 3.86 -12.20 -6.90
N LEU A 142 3.19 -13.34 -7.12
CA LEU A 142 2.90 -14.31 -6.04
C LEU A 142 4.17 -14.92 -5.45
N GLU A 143 5.13 -15.33 -6.27
CA GLU A 143 6.39 -15.90 -5.79
C GLU A 143 7.23 -14.86 -5.04
N LEU A 144 7.27 -13.61 -5.53
CA LEU A 144 7.89 -12.50 -4.80
C LEU A 144 7.23 -12.29 -3.43
N MET A 145 5.90 -12.20 -3.38
CA MET A 145 5.13 -12.01 -2.14
C MET A 145 5.30 -13.18 -1.16
N ARG A 146 5.40 -14.42 -1.64
CA ARG A 146 5.69 -15.60 -0.82
C ARG A 146 7.07 -15.53 -0.20
N ALA A 147 8.08 -15.15 -0.97
CA ALA A 147 9.46 -15.08 -0.51
C ALA A 147 9.68 -13.95 0.50
N THR A 148 9.13 -12.76 0.23
CA THR A 148 9.30 -11.58 1.10
C THR A 148 8.32 -11.56 2.27
N ARG A 149 7.22 -12.33 2.18
CA ARG A 149 6.08 -12.29 3.11
C ARG A 149 5.51 -10.87 3.26
N ALA A 150 5.61 -10.06 2.21
CA ALA A 150 5.20 -8.67 2.19
C ALA A 150 4.45 -8.35 0.89
N ASN A 151 3.44 -7.49 0.98
CA ASN A 151 2.85 -6.87 -0.19
C ASN A 151 3.61 -5.57 -0.48
N LEU A 152 4.47 -5.60 -1.50
CA LEU A 152 5.33 -4.47 -1.87
C LEU A 152 4.66 -3.51 -2.85
N GLU A 153 3.58 -3.94 -3.51
CA GLU A 153 2.90 -3.21 -4.57
C GLU A 153 1.38 -3.32 -4.37
N PRO A 154 0.76 -2.36 -3.64
CA PRO A 154 -0.66 -2.45 -3.31
C PRO A 154 -1.53 -2.37 -4.57
N ILE A 155 -2.60 -3.18 -4.59
CA ILE A 155 -3.59 -3.13 -5.67
C ILE A 155 -4.44 -1.87 -5.55
N LEU A 156 -4.68 -1.21 -6.68
CA LEU A 156 -5.58 -0.06 -6.74
C LEU A 156 -7.01 -0.54 -6.91
N LEU A 157 -7.91 0.00 -6.08
CA LEU A 157 -9.35 -0.21 -6.18
C LEU A 157 -10.04 1.14 -6.41
N ALA A 158 -11.12 1.13 -7.18
CA ALA A 158 -12.06 2.23 -7.27
C ALA A 158 -13.32 1.87 -6.48
N TYR A 159 -13.89 2.86 -5.80
CA TYR A 159 -15.15 2.72 -5.07
C TYR A 159 -16.00 3.97 -5.32
N GLU A 160 -17.32 3.85 -5.15
CA GLU A 160 -18.20 5.01 -5.19
C GLU A 160 -17.89 5.92 -4.00
N GLY A 161 -17.48 7.16 -4.29
CA GLY A 161 -17.18 8.15 -3.26
C GLY A 161 -18.40 8.55 -2.44
N GLY A 162 -18.16 9.21 -1.32
CA GLY A 162 -19.15 9.61 -0.32
C GLY A 162 -19.00 8.84 1.00
N GLY A 163 -19.77 9.27 2.01
CA GLY A 163 -19.77 8.66 3.33
C GLY A 163 -18.46 8.81 4.10
N ALA A 164 -18.34 8.06 5.20
CA ALA A 164 -17.27 8.20 6.17
C ALA A 164 -15.86 8.04 5.56
N ALA A 165 -15.66 7.12 4.62
CA ALA A 165 -14.35 6.92 3.98
C ALA A 165 -13.88 8.17 3.22
N SER A 166 -14.77 8.82 2.47
CA SER A 166 -14.46 10.06 1.75
C SER A 166 -14.30 11.25 2.70
N ASP A 167 -15.11 11.34 3.75
CA ASP A 167 -15.02 12.40 4.76
C ASP A 167 -13.66 12.35 5.48
N GLU A 168 -13.25 11.17 5.96
CA GLU A 168 -11.97 10.98 6.66
C GLU A 168 -10.75 11.20 5.75
N THR A 169 -10.90 10.82 4.47
CA THR A 169 -9.89 11.06 3.43
C THR A 169 -9.75 12.54 3.10
N SER A 170 -10.81 13.33 3.21
CA SER A 170 -10.78 14.78 2.99
C SER A 170 -10.23 15.52 4.22
N ALA A 171 -10.50 15.01 5.42
CA ALA A 171 -10.11 15.62 6.69
C ALA A 171 -8.58 15.64 6.95
N VAL A 172 -7.75 15.01 6.13
CA VAL A 172 -6.27 15.07 6.28
C VAL A 172 -5.66 16.43 5.93
N ASP A 173 -6.38 17.31 5.22
CA ASP A 173 -5.83 18.59 4.75
C ASP A 173 -5.37 19.51 5.90
N THR A 174 -5.94 19.32 7.08
CA THR A 174 -5.59 20.08 8.30
C THR A 174 -4.48 19.41 9.11
N ARG A 175 -3.98 18.25 8.68
CA ARG A 175 -2.99 17.43 9.38
C ARG A 175 -1.65 17.44 8.64
N GLN A 176 -0.56 17.39 9.40
CA GLN A 176 0.76 17.21 8.83
C GLN A 176 0.93 15.78 8.27
N PRO A 177 1.40 15.61 7.03
CA PRO A 177 1.64 14.28 6.47
C PRO A 177 2.83 13.60 7.15
N LEU A 178 2.78 12.26 7.21
CA LEU A 178 3.90 11.40 7.61
C LEU A 178 4.98 11.32 6.54
N VAL A 179 4.58 11.45 5.27
CA VAL A 179 5.46 11.45 4.10
C VAL A 179 4.99 12.56 3.17
N ASP A 180 5.92 13.36 2.68
CA ASP A 180 5.70 14.39 1.67
C ASP A 180 6.95 14.46 0.80
N VAL A 181 6.86 13.95 -0.43
CA VAL A 181 8.01 13.78 -1.34
C VAL A 181 7.64 14.14 -2.76
N GLU A 182 8.56 14.77 -3.48
CA GLU A 182 8.47 14.96 -4.93
C GLU A 182 9.46 13.99 -5.60
N THR A 183 8.98 13.24 -6.59
CA THR A 183 9.78 12.31 -7.40
C THR A 183 10.29 13.00 -8.66
N SER A 184 11.28 12.39 -9.33
CA SER A 184 11.97 12.97 -10.48
C SER A 184 11.09 13.22 -11.71
N ASP A 185 9.92 12.60 -11.77
CA ASP A 185 8.88 12.80 -12.79
C ASP A 185 7.98 14.03 -12.49
N GLY A 186 8.23 14.74 -11.39
CA GLY A 186 7.43 15.88 -10.93
C GLY A 186 6.13 15.49 -10.22
N SER A 187 5.92 14.21 -9.91
CA SER A 187 4.82 13.76 -9.07
C SER A 187 5.12 14.08 -7.60
N ARG A 188 4.13 14.62 -6.88
CA ARG A 188 4.21 14.80 -5.43
C ARG A 188 3.34 13.77 -4.72
N HIS A 189 3.93 13.07 -3.77
CA HIS A 189 3.32 11.99 -3.02
C HIS A 189 3.19 12.36 -1.56
N ARG A 190 1.99 12.20 -0.99
CA ARG A 190 1.71 12.47 0.42
C ARG A 190 1.02 11.30 1.09
N LEU A 191 1.39 11.04 2.35
CA LEU A 191 0.81 9.96 3.15
C LEU A 191 0.45 10.47 4.55
N TRP A 192 -0.75 10.15 5.03
CA TRP A 192 -1.18 10.36 6.40
C TRP A 192 -1.64 9.05 7.02
N ALA A 193 -1.60 8.95 8.34
CA ALA A 193 -2.21 7.84 9.08
C ALA A 193 -3.51 8.28 9.77
N ILE A 194 -4.52 7.42 9.71
CA ILE A 194 -5.74 7.48 10.51
C ILE A 194 -5.62 6.41 11.57
N THR A 195 -5.41 6.85 12.81
CA THR A 195 -5.28 5.97 13.99
C THR A 195 -6.39 6.19 15.03
N ASP A 196 -7.18 7.28 14.90
CA ASP A 196 -8.31 7.55 15.78
C ASP A 196 -9.33 6.39 15.71
N PRO A 197 -9.57 5.66 16.82
CA PRO A 197 -10.52 4.56 16.83
C PRO A 197 -11.93 4.96 16.39
N ALA A 198 -12.35 6.20 16.65
CA ALA A 198 -13.67 6.68 16.23
C ALA A 198 -13.74 6.87 14.71
N ALA A 199 -12.69 7.43 14.09
CA ALA A 199 -12.57 7.52 12.63
C ALA A 199 -12.54 6.13 11.97
N LEU A 200 -11.72 5.22 12.51
CA LEU A 200 -11.63 3.84 12.02
C LEU A 200 -12.97 3.10 12.10
N ALA A 201 -13.72 3.26 13.20
CA ALA A 201 -15.04 2.67 13.35
C ALA A 201 -16.07 3.27 12.37
N ARG A 202 -16.00 4.58 12.08
CA ARG A 202 -16.86 5.21 11.06
C ARG A 202 -16.60 4.66 9.66
N ILE A 203 -15.32 4.46 9.29
CA ILE A 203 -14.94 3.90 7.98
C ILE A 203 -15.40 2.45 7.84
N ALA A 204 -15.37 1.68 8.92
CA ALA A 204 -15.71 0.25 8.91
C ALA A 204 -17.22 -0.05 9.00
N ALA A 205 -18.05 0.96 9.27
CA ALA A 205 -19.50 0.83 9.47
C ALA A 205 -20.25 0.75 8.12
#